data_AF-W0J0F8-F1
#
_entry.id   AF-W0J0F8-F1
#
_cell.length_a   1.000
_cell.length_b   1.000
_cell.length_c   1.000
_cell.angle_alpha   90.00
_cell.angle_beta   90.00
_cell.angle_gamma   90.00
#
_symmetry.space_group_name_H-M   'P 1'
#
loop_
_entity.id
_entity.type
_entity.pdbx_description
1 polymer ?
#
loop_
_entity_poly.entity_id
_entity_poly.type
_entity_poly.pdbx_seq_one_letter_code
_entity_poly.pdbx_strand_id
1 'polypeptide(L)'
;MPPLPANLPHNRIAAAGRFHGRCAFTLVELLTVIAIIGILAAITIPVTGRVRESVRTASCASNLRQIAAAGILYGHDNRDLLPGYYWFRPDPGKPGGQSGGIASYLGLDAYDPTKDQHDTIMTCPTAQKVWPTHDKLWTYNRTYSINGWLRSGNDNQATPEPYPPPHRFSELSHPSRTAFFMDSVQHNAFIAGRGHFHYVAAPSSKTDASRTTAVNKLRLAPSAPDFPYLHGGSRINIAFADGHVEAFTQARLDPLLDETLFWRGH
;
A
#
# COMPACT_ATOMS: atom_id res chain seq x y z
N MET A 1 60.07 18.54 83.58
CA MET A 1 59.96 17.97 82.21
C MET A 1 58.50 18.10 81.76
N PRO A 2 58.26 18.34 80.47
CA PRO A 2 57.10 19.08 79.92
C PRO A 2 55.79 18.27 79.86
N PRO A 3 54.64 18.92 79.56
CA PRO A 3 53.31 18.28 79.48
C PRO A 3 52.90 17.89 78.04
N LEU A 4 51.78 17.13 77.95
CA LEU A 4 50.83 16.86 76.83
C LEU A 4 50.82 15.43 76.23
N PRO A 5 49.70 14.97 75.59
CA PRO A 5 48.34 15.57 75.46
C PRO A 5 47.23 14.67 76.07
N ALA A 6 46.17 15.23 76.67
CA ALA A 6 44.99 15.86 76.05
C ALA A 6 43.98 14.87 75.43
N ASN A 7 42.79 14.83 76.05
CA ASN A 7 41.57 14.17 75.60
C ASN A 7 41.28 14.42 74.11
N LEU A 8 41.00 13.36 73.38
CA LEU A 8 40.28 13.43 72.10
C LEU A 8 38.78 13.40 72.39
N PRO A 9 38.01 14.46 72.09
CA PRO A 9 36.56 14.34 72.01
C PRO A 9 36.18 13.53 70.77
N HIS A 10 35.19 12.65 70.95
CA HIS A 10 34.55 11.92 69.87
C HIS A 10 34.07 12.87 68.78
N ASN A 11 34.50 12.55 67.56
CA ASN A 11 34.17 13.22 66.31
C ASN A 11 32.64 13.26 66.11
N ARG A 12 31.98 14.34 66.55
CA ARG A 12 30.61 14.65 66.13
C ARG A 12 30.70 15.27 64.74
N ILE A 13 30.60 14.42 63.72
CA ILE A 13 30.30 14.86 62.37
C ILE A 13 28.93 15.53 62.42
N ALA A 14 28.92 16.86 62.39
CA ALA A 14 27.71 17.63 62.15
C ALA A 14 27.21 17.26 60.76
N ALA A 15 26.06 16.56 60.71
CA ALA A 15 25.32 16.38 59.49
C ALA A 15 24.89 17.76 59.00
N ALA A 16 25.58 18.28 57.99
CA ALA A 16 25.10 19.40 57.20
C ALA A 16 23.78 18.96 56.55
N GLY A 17 22.66 19.35 57.17
CA GLY A 17 21.34 19.17 56.60
C GLY A 17 21.31 19.85 55.23
N ARG A 18 21.29 19.06 54.17
CA ARG A 18 20.92 19.56 52.85
C ARG A 18 19.49 20.06 52.97
N PHE A 19 19.30 21.38 52.93
CA PHE A 19 18.00 21.97 52.68
C PHE A 19 17.54 21.49 51.30
N HIS A 20 16.85 20.36 51.28
CA HIS A 20 15.98 20.01 50.17
C HIS A 20 14.82 20.98 50.26
N GLY A 21 15.02 22.18 49.72
CA GLY A 21 13.96 23.14 49.50
C GLY A 21 12.85 22.41 48.78
N ARG A 22 11.73 22.19 49.46
CA ARG A 22 10.54 21.64 48.85
C ARG A 22 10.09 22.72 47.86
N CYS A 23 10.39 22.55 46.58
CA CYS A 23 9.88 23.40 45.51
C CYS A 23 8.35 23.27 45.54
N ALA A 24 7.70 24.24 46.17
CA ALA A 24 6.26 24.37 46.12
C ALA A 24 5.90 24.84 44.72
N PHE A 25 5.19 24.00 43.96
CA PHE A 25 4.70 24.34 42.63
C PHE A 25 3.66 25.45 42.76
N THR A 26 3.86 26.56 42.06
CA THR A 26 2.91 27.67 42.10
C THR A 26 1.74 27.39 41.15
N LEU A 27 0.56 27.94 41.47
CA LEU A 27 -0.61 27.88 40.58
C LEU A 27 -0.30 28.46 39.18
N VAL A 28 0.57 29.47 39.10
CA VAL A 28 0.98 30.10 37.84
C VAL A 28 1.87 29.17 37.00
N GLU A 29 2.81 28.45 37.62
CA GLU A 29 3.61 27.44 36.92
C GLU A 29 2.74 26.32 36.34
N LEU A 30 1.76 25.84 37.11
CA LEU A 30 0.84 24.81 36.61
C LEU A 30 -0.04 25.36 35.46
N LEU A 31 -0.57 26.57 35.62
CA LEU A 31 -1.44 27.21 34.62
C LEU A 31 -0.70 27.48 33.29
N THR A 32 0.53 27.96 33.35
CA THR A 32 1.34 28.23 32.16
C THR A 32 1.70 26.95 31.41
N VAL A 33 2.00 25.86 32.13
CA VAL A 33 2.29 24.55 31.52
C VAL A 33 1.08 24.00 30.78
N ILE A 34 -0.11 24.01 31.40
CA ILE A 34 -1.32 23.53 30.71
C ILE A 34 -1.69 24.44 29.53
N ALA A 35 -1.43 25.76 29.63
CA ALA A 35 -1.64 26.69 28.52
C ALA A 35 -0.71 26.36 27.34
N ILE A 36 0.58 26.13 27.59
CA ILE A 36 1.54 25.74 26.55
C ILE A 36 1.18 24.38 25.95
N ILE A 37 0.83 23.38 26.76
CA ILE A 37 0.38 22.07 26.27
C ILE A 37 -0.87 22.22 25.41
N GLY A 38 -1.82 23.06 25.82
CA GLY A 38 -3.04 23.37 25.05
C GLY A 38 -2.73 23.97 23.68
N ILE A 39 -1.83 24.95 23.62
CA ILE A 39 -1.39 25.57 22.36
C ILE A 39 -0.69 24.55 21.45
N LEU A 40 0.23 23.76 22.01
CA LEU A 40 0.95 22.73 21.25
C LEU A 40 0.01 21.63 20.74
N ALA A 41 -0.94 21.19 21.56
CA ALA A 41 -1.94 20.19 21.18
C ALA A 41 -2.86 20.72 20.06
N ALA A 42 -3.30 21.98 20.16
CA ALA A 42 -4.14 22.61 19.14
C ALA A 42 -3.48 22.63 17.75
N ILE A 43 -2.16 22.76 17.67
CA ILE A 43 -1.42 22.72 16.40
C ILE A 43 -1.10 21.27 15.99
N THR A 44 -0.70 20.41 16.93
CA THR A 44 -0.20 19.06 16.63
C THR A 44 -1.30 18.12 16.14
N ILE A 45 -2.49 18.18 16.74
CA ILE A 45 -3.62 17.30 16.38
C ILE A 45 -3.99 17.39 14.89
N PRO A 46 -4.26 18.58 14.30
CA PRO A 46 -4.61 18.66 12.88
C PRO A 46 -3.45 18.35 11.93
N VAL A 47 -2.19 18.57 12.36
CA VAL A 47 -1.01 18.27 11.54
C VAL A 47 -0.75 16.76 11.44
N THR A 48 -0.84 16.05 12.56
CA THR A 48 -0.59 14.59 12.59
C THR A 48 -1.55 13.80 11.69
N GLY A 49 -2.82 14.24 11.56
CA GLY A 49 -3.77 13.63 10.63
C GLY A 49 -3.32 13.73 9.16
N ARG A 50 -2.85 14.90 8.74
CA ARG A 50 -2.33 15.13 7.37
C ARG A 50 -1.06 14.34 7.09
N VAL A 51 -0.15 14.26 8.07
CA VAL A 51 1.09 13.48 7.96
C VAL A 51 0.77 12.00 7.76
N ARG A 52 -0.15 11.42 8.54
CA ARG A 52 -0.55 10.01 8.40
C ARG A 52 -1.11 9.71 7.00
N GLU A 53 -1.89 10.62 6.43
CA GLU A 53 -2.44 10.46 5.09
C GLU A 53 -1.37 10.49 3.99
N SER A 54 -0.39 11.39 4.13
CA SER A 54 0.79 11.43 3.26
C SER A 54 1.60 10.14 3.33
N VAL A 55 1.85 9.62 4.54
CA VAL A 55 2.56 8.35 4.76
C VAL A 55 1.84 7.18 4.09
N ARG A 56 0.50 7.09 4.23
CA ARG A 56 -0.26 6.01 3.59
C ARG A 56 -0.20 6.11 2.06
N THR A 57 -0.29 7.31 1.50
CA THR A 57 -0.16 7.55 0.06
C THR A 57 1.23 7.11 -0.45
N ALA A 58 2.29 7.49 0.26
CA ALA A 58 3.65 7.06 -0.06
C ALA A 58 3.82 5.54 0.06
N SER A 59 3.16 4.92 1.04
CA SER A 59 3.15 3.47 1.22
C SER A 59 2.45 2.76 0.07
N CYS A 60 1.29 3.26 -0.41
CA CYS A 60 0.59 2.63 -1.53
C CYS A 60 1.41 2.71 -2.83
N ALA A 61 2.11 3.82 -3.08
CA ALA A 61 3.04 3.92 -4.21
C ALA A 61 4.25 2.97 -4.06
N SER A 62 4.77 2.80 -2.84
CA SER A 62 5.84 1.85 -2.54
C SER A 62 5.42 0.39 -2.77
N ASN A 63 4.22 0.02 -2.34
CA ASN A 63 3.64 -1.30 -2.57
C ASN A 63 3.51 -1.56 -4.08
N LEU A 64 2.98 -0.59 -4.83
CA LEU A 64 2.81 -0.73 -6.27
C LEU A 64 4.14 -0.89 -7.02
N ARG A 65 5.22 -0.19 -6.59
CA ARG A 65 6.58 -0.40 -7.12
C ARG A 65 7.07 -1.83 -6.87
N GLN A 66 6.87 -2.36 -5.67
CA GLN A 66 7.28 -3.73 -5.33
C GLN A 66 6.47 -4.77 -6.11
N ILE A 67 5.17 -4.54 -6.32
CA ILE A 67 4.32 -5.37 -7.18
C ILE A 67 4.82 -5.36 -8.63
N ALA A 68 5.15 -4.18 -9.17
CA ALA A 68 5.68 -4.05 -10.52
C ALA A 68 7.03 -4.76 -10.69
N ALA A 69 7.95 -4.55 -9.73
CA ALA A 69 9.24 -5.22 -9.69
C ALA A 69 9.08 -6.74 -9.64
N ALA A 70 8.14 -7.25 -8.83
CA ALA A 70 7.83 -8.66 -8.78
C ALA A 70 7.31 -9.20 -10.13
N GLY A 71 6.48 -8.44 -10.85
CA GLY A 71 6.03 -8.77 -12.20
C GLY A 71 7.17 -8.85 -13.22
N ILE A 72 8.14 -7.94 -13.13
CA ILE A 72 9.33 -7.93 -13.99
C ILE A 72 10.25 -9.12 -13.67
N LEU A 73 10.48 -9.40 -12.38
CA LEU A 73 11.24 -10.57 -11.93
C LEU A 73 10.60 -11.87 -12.40
N TYR A 74 9.27 -11.96 -12.35
CA TYR A 74 8.55 -13.09 -12.92
C TYR A 74 8.85 -13.26 -14.42
N GLY A 75 8.86 -12.17 -15.20
CA GLY A 75 9.22 -12.23 -16.61
C GLY A 75 10.62 -12.79 -16.82
N HIS A 76 11.60 -12.32 -16.07
CA HIS A 76 12.98 -12.81 -16.13
C HIS A 76 13.07 -14.34 -15.92
N ASP A 77 12.30 -14.86 -14.96
CA ASP A 77 12.34 -16.28 -14.61
C ASP A 77 11.43 -17.16 -15.50
N ASN A 78 10.49 -16.55 -16.23
CA ASN A 78 9.45 -17.26 -16.99
C ASN A 78 9.53 -16.97 -18.50
N ARG A 79 10.73 -17.01 -19.08
CA ARG A 79 10.97 -16.80 -20.52
C ARG A 79 10.39 -15.48 -21.04
N ASP A 80 10.52 -14.43 -20.25
CA ASP A 80 10.04 -13.09 -20.59
C ASP A 80 8.51 -12.94 -20.64
N LEU A 81 7.75 -13.91 -20.13
CA LEU A 81 6.29 -13.85 -20.09
C LEU A 81 5.79 -12.83 -19.04
N LEU A 82 4.77 -12.07 -19.40
CA LEU A 82 4.04 -11.26 -18.42
C LEU A 82 3.34 -12.17 -17.40
N PRO A 83 3.19 -11.73 -16.14
CA PRO A 83 2.45 -12.50 -15.15
C PRO A 83 0.98 -12.64 -15.56
N GLY A 84 0.34 -13.73 -15.15
CA GLY A 84 -1.08 -13.96 -15.37
C GLY A 84 -1.95 -13.14 -14.41
N TYR A 85 -3.24 -12.99 -14.70
CA TYR A 85 -4.16 -12.36 -13.72
C TYR A 85 -4.52 -13.29 -12.55
N TYR A 86 -4.18 -14.56 -12.69
CA TYR A 86 -4.37 -15.57 -11.68
C TYR A 86 -3.08 -15.73 -10.85
N TRP A 87 -3.17 -15.37 -9.57
CA TRP A 87 -2.06 -15.37 -8.61
C TRP A 87 -2.28 -16.49 -7.61
N PHE A 88 -2.96 -17.58 -8.03
CA PHE A 88 -3.57 -18.58 -7.16
C PHE A 88 -2.72 -18.79 -5.92
N ARG A 89 -3.39 -18.77 -4.75
CA ARG A 89 -2.83 -19.14 -3.43
C ARG A 89 -1.65 -20.08 -3.65
N PRO A 90 -0.44 -19.80 -3.13
CA PRO A 90 0.66 -20.75 -3.21
C PRO A 90 0.15 -22.10 -2.71
N ASP A 91 -0.12 -23.01 -3.64
CA ASP A 91 -0.77 -24.30 -3.37
C ASP A 91 0.36 -25.32 -3.43
N PRO A 92 0.55 -26.16 -2.40
CA PRO A 92 1.55 -27.22 -2.42
C PRO A 92 1.44 -28.13 -3.65
N GLY A 93 0.25 -28.24 -4.26
CA GLY A 93 0.00 -29.00 -5.49
C GLY A 93 0.16 -28.22 -6.80
N LYS A 94 0.43 -26.91 -6.74
CA LYS A 94 0.67 -26.05 -7.91
C LYS A 94 1.90 -25.20 -7.65
N PRO A 95 3.12 -25.73 -7.88
CA PRO A 95 4.35 -24.98 -7.64
C PRO A 95 4.27 -23.63 -8.34
N GLY A 96 4.45 -22.56 -7.55
CA GLY A 96 4.38 -21.18 -8.00
C GLY A 96 5.16 -21.01 -9.30
N GLY A 97 4.46 -20.61 -10.36
CA GLY A 97 4.98 -20.57 -11.72
C GLY A 97 4.07 -21.24 -12.75
N GLN A 98 3.37 -22.32 -12.40
CA GLN A 98 2.49 -23.01 -13.37
C GLN A 98 1.15 -22.31 -13.65
N SER A 99 0.89 -21.16 -13.01
CA SER A 99 -0.33 -20.37 -13.26
C SER A 99 -0.10 -18.85 -13.35
N GLY A 100 1.17 -18.39 -13.45
CA GLY A 100 1.45 -16.99 -13.76
C GLY A 100 1.52 -15.99 -12.60
N GLY A 101 1.53 -16.42 -11.33
CA GLY A 101 1.50 -15.50 -10.18
C GLY A 101 2.87 -15.02 -9.69
N ILE A 102 2.95 -13.80 -9.15
CA ILE A 102 4.13 -13.21 -8.47
C ILE A 102 4.09 -13.31 -6.94
N ALA A 103 3.14 -14.03 -6.33
CA ALA A 103 2.97 -14.07 -4.88
C ALA A 103 4.25 -14.47 -4.12
N SER A 104 5.03 -15.41 -4.67
CA SER A 104 6.32 -15.85 -4.12
C SER A 104 7.38 -14.74 -4.12
N TYR A 105 7.42 -13.90 -5.16
CA TYR A 105 8.34 -12.76 -5.29
C TYR A 105 8.00 -11.64 -4.29
N LEU A 106 6.77 -11.63 -3.78
CA LEU A 106 6.29 -10.69 -2.78
C LEU A 106 6.40 -11.24 -1.34
N GLY A 107 6.97 -12.43 -1.16
CA GLY A 107 7.06 -13.08 0.15
C GLY A 107 5.70 -13.40 0.76
N LEU A 108 4.68 -13.62 -0.08
CA LEU A 108 3.34 -13.96 0.39
C LEU A 108 3.21 -15.48 0.53
N ASP A 109 2.84 -15.90 1.73
CA ASP A 109 2.67 -17.30 2.08
C ASP A 109 1.48 -17.95 1.34
N ALA A 110 1.41 -19.28 1.40
CA ALA A 110 0.16 -19.99 1.15
C ALA A 110 -0.96 -19.41 2.04
N TYR A 111 -2.20 -19.46 1.55
CA TYR A 111 -3.33 -19.13 2.41
C TYR A 111 -3.34 -20.06 3.61
N ASP A 112 -3.33 -19.46 4.79
CA ASP A 112 -3.47 -20.17 6.04
C ASP A 112 -4.70 -19.62 6.79
N PRO A 113 -5.79 -20.39 6.92
CA PRO A 113 -7.00 -19.95 7.63
C PRO A 113 -6.75 -19.70 9.13
N THR A 114 -5.60 -20.12 9.66
CA THR A 114 -5.20 -19.90 11.05
C THR A 114 -4.41 -18.61 11.23
N LYS A 115 -3.80 -18.07 10.17
CA LYS A 115 -3.05 -16.81 10.21
C LYS A 115 -3.94 -15.63 9.87
N ASP A 116 -3.62 -14.50 10.47
CA ASP A 116 -4.23 -13.23 10.13
C ASP A 116 -3.40 -12.55 9.03
N GLN A 117 -3.97 -12.45 7.82
CA GLN A 117 -3.23 -12.06 6.60
C GLN A 117 -3.83 -10.80 5.94
N HIS A 118 -4.53 -9.94 6.68
CA HIS A 118 -5.27 -8.79 6.12
C HIS A 118 -4.40 -7.58 5.72
N ASP A 119 -3.21 -7.43 6.31
CA ASP A 119 -2.29 -6.29 6.09
C ASP A 119 -1.05 -6.73 5.30
N THR A 120 -1.22 -6.89 3.99
CA THR A 120 -0.12 -7.30 3.09
C THR A 120 0.22 -6.21 2.10
N ILE A 121 1.31 -6.41 1.36
CA ILE A 121 1.69 -5.54 0.25
C ILE A 121 0.61 -5.41 -0.84
N MET A 122 -0.32 -6.37 -0.88
CA MET A 122 -1.47 -6.38 -1.80
C MET A 122 -2.58 -5.41 -1.40
N THR A 123 -2.51 -4.89 -0.18
CA THR A 123 -3.50 -3.98 0.41
C THR A 123 -2.91 -2.58 0.49
N CYS A 124 -3.62 -1.58 -0.03
CA CYS A 124 -3.30 -0.18 0.13
C CYS A 124 -3.76 0.24 1.54
N PRO A 125 -2.86 0.72 2.42
CA PRO A 125 -3.19 1.05 3.80
C PRO A 125 -4.31 2.07 3.96
N THR A 126 -4.54 2.89 2.94
CA THR A 126 -5.63 3.85 3.02
C THR A 126 -6.96 3.29 2.53
N ALA A 127 -6.97 2.38 1.55
CA ALA A 127 -8.18 1.65 1.22
C ALA A 127 -8.62 0.81 2.42
N GLN A 128 -7.68 0.21 3.16
CA GLN A 128 -7.93 -0.54 4.40
C GLN A 128 -8.49 0.36 5.53
N LYS A 129 -8.13 1.65 5.57
CA LYS A 129 -8.71 2.62 6.52
C LYS A 129 -10.20 2.87 6.24
N VAL A 130 -10.61 2.85 4.97
CA VAL A 130 -12.01 3.11 4.56
C VAL A 130 -12.83 1.82 4.60
N TRP A 131 -12.25 0.71 4.13
CA TRP A 131 -12.88 -0.61 4.10
C TRP A 131 -11.96 -1.65 4.74
N PRO A 132 -11.94 -1.70 6.08
CA PRO A 132 -11.17 -2.71 6.79
C PRO A 132 -11.79 -4.08 6.52
N THR A 133 -11.06 -4.93 5.81
CA THR A 133 -11.47 -6.32 5.60
C THR A 133 -10.85 -7.19 6.68
N HIS A 134 -11.70 -7.82 7.48
CA HIS A 134 -11.29 -8.77 8.54
C HIS A 134 -11.74 -10.21 8.25
N ASP A 135 -12.25 -10.48 7.06
CA ASP A 135 -12.74 -11.81 6.73
C ASP A 135 -11.58 -12.72 6.28
N LYS A 136 -11.41 -13.82 7.03
CA LYS A 136 -10.33 -14.80 6.86
C LYS A 136 -10.37 -15.52 5.51
N LEU A 137 -11.52 -15.57 4.85
CA LEU A 137 -11.65 -16.13 3.49
C LEU A 137 -11.00 -15.21 2.41
N TRP A 138 -10.61 -13.99 2.78
CA TRP A 138 -10.14 -12.91 1.92
C TRP A 138 -8.71 -12.54 2.28
N THR A 139 -7.91 -13.59 2.50
CA THR A 139 -6.50 -13.66 2.89
C THR A 139 -5.57 -12.60 2.32
N TYR A 140 -5.93 -11.99 1.21
CA TYR A 140 -5.22 -10.86 0.62
C TYR A 140 -6.28 -9.89 0.10
N ASN A 141 -6.65 -8.91 0.93
CA ASN A 141 -7.47 -7.81 0.45
C ASN A 141 -6.69 -7.09 -0.65
N ARG A 142 -7.20 -7.13 -1.89
CA ARG A 142 -6.49 -6.62 -3.06
C ARG A 142 -7.09 -5.29 -3.47
N THR A 143 -6.30 -4.25 -3.28
CA THR A 143 -6.66 -2.88 -3.68
C THR A 143 -5.81 -2.42 -4.86
N TYR A 144 -5.17 -3.37 -5.55
CA TYR A 144 -4.39 -3.17 -6.76
C TYR A 144 -4.90 -4.10 -7.85
N SER A 145 -4.64 -3.72 -9.09
CA SER A 145 -5.09 -4.39 -10.32
C SER A 145 -3.94 -4.54 -11.29
N ILE A 146 -4.06 -5.52 -12.18
CA ILE A 146 -3.20 -5.68 -13.35
C ILE A 146 -3.93 -5.13 -14.56
N ASN A 147 -3.19 -4.56 -15.51
CA ASN A 147 -3.72 -4.24 -16.81
C ASN A 147 -4.08 -5.54 -17.56
N GLY A 148 -5.34 -5.67 -17.99
CA GLY A 148 -5.85 -6.83 -18.71
C GLY A 148 -5.17 -7.10 -20.06
N TRP A 149 -4.55 -6.09 -20.67
CA TRP A 149 -3.73 -6.23 -21.89
C TRP A 149 -2.29 -6.63 -21.62
N LEU A 150 -1.80 -6.51 -20.37
CA LEU A 150 -0.41 -6.78 -20.00
C LEU A 150 -0.34 -7.95 -19.02
N ARG A 151 -0.90 -9.07 -19.46
CA ARG A 151 -0.86 -10.31 -18.70
C ARG A 151 -0.78 -11.51 -19.63
N SER A 152 -0.30 -12.61 -19.07
CA SER A 152 -0.44 -13.92 -19.72
C SER A 152 -1.82 -14.52 -19.40
N GLY A 153 -2.42 -15.20 -20.39
CA GLY A 153 -3.52 -16.14 -20.12
C GLY A 153 -3.00 -17.37 -19.37
N ASN A 154 -3.90 -18.15 -18.77
CA ASN A 154 -3.58 -19.52 -18.38
C ASN A 154 -3.97 -20.47 -19.51
N ASP A 155 -3.16 -21.52 -19.71
CA ASP A 155 -3.31 -22.49 -20.80
C ASP A 155 -4.64 -23.29 -20.75
N ASN A 156 -5.44 -23.11 -19.69
CA ASN A 156 -6.62 -23.91 -19.35
C ASN A 156 -7.95 -23.15 -19.39
N GLN A 157 -8.03 -21.96 -19.98
CA GLN A 157 -9.32 -21.29 -20.18
C GLN A 157 -9.92 -21.58 -21.55
N ALA A 158 -10.95 -22.43 -21.55
CA ALA A 158 -11.87 -22.67 -22.67
C ALA A 158 -12.81 -21.46 -22.95
N THR A 159 -12.59 -20.32 -22.32
CA THR A 159 -13.33 -19.09 -22.59
C THR A 159 -12.57 -18.24 -23.61
N PRO A 160 -13.22 -17.74 -24.67
CA PRO A 160 -12.63 -16.76 -25.57
C PRO A 160 -12.45 -15.45 -24.79
N GLU A 161 -11.34 -15.33 -24.07
CA GLU A 161 -10.98 -14.07 -23.43
C GLU A 161 -10.71 -13.02 -24.53
N PRO A 162 -11.19 -11.78 -24.36
CA PRO A 162 -11.00 -10.72 -25.36
C PRO A 162 -9.56 -10.20 -25.46
N TYR A 163 -8.62 -10.76 -24.68
CA TYR A 163 -7.23 -10.34 -24.62
C TYR A 163 -6.33 -11.39 -25.31
N PRO A 164 -5.43 -10.99 -26.24
CA PRO A 164 -4.65 -11.89 -27.07
C PRO A 164 -3.69 -12.83 -26.29
N PRO A 165 -3.12 -13.86 -26.95
CA PRO A 165 -2.20 -14.86 -26.36
C PRO A 165 -1.02 -14.26 -25.56
N PRO A 166 -0.32 -15.09 -24.75
CA PRO A 166 0.55 -14.61 -23.69
C PRO A 166 1.62 -13.60 -24.17
N HIS A 167 1.52 -12.38 -23.63
CA HIS A 167 2.41 -11.29 -23.95
C HIS A 167 3.78 -11.46 -23.28
N ARG A 168 4.82 -11.05 -23.99
CA ARG A 168 6.19 -10.95 -23.45
C ARG A 168 6.57 -9.50 -23.16
N PHE A 169 7.46 -9.28 -22.19
CA PHE A 169 8.00 -7.94 -21.97
C PHE A 169 8.75 -7.40 -23.20
N SER A 170 9.40 -8.28 -23.98
CA SER A 170 10.10 -7.94 -25.23
C SER A 170 9.19 -7.43 -26.34
N GLU A 171 7.88 -7.70 -26.26
CA GLU A 171 6.90 -7.23 -27.24
C GLU A 171 6.44 -5.80 -26.96
N LEU A 172 6.81 -5.23 -25.81
CA LEU A 172 6.46 -3.87 -25.43
C LEU A 172 7.42 -2.88 -26.08
N SER A 173 6.90 -2.04 -26.98
CA SER A 173 7.70 -1.03 -27.67
C SER A 173 8.16 0.10 -26.73
N HIS A 174 7.36 0.44 -25.71
CA HIS A 174 7.64 1.53 -24.78
C HIS A 174 7.26 1.16 -23.33
N PRO A 175 8.02 0.31 -22.64
CA PRO A 175 7.69 -0.13 -21.28
C PRO A 175 7.43 1.02 -20.28
N SER A 176 8.16 2.13 -20.41
CA SER A 176 8.01 3.35 -19.60
C SER A 176 6.77 4.19 -19.93
N ARG A 177 5.99 3.83 -20.94
CA ARG A 177 4.71 4.48 -21.27
C ARG A 177 3.52 3.53 -21.17
N THR A 178 3.77 2.28 -20.82
CA THR A 178 2.78 1.21 -20.79
C THR A 178 2.38 0.87 -19.35
N ALA A 179 1.12 1.13 -19.01
CA ALA A 179 0.58 0.98 -17.66
C ALA A 179 0.41 -0.49 -17.27
N PHE A 180 1.16 -0.97 -16.29
CA PHE A 180 1.24 -2.39 -15.93
C PHE A 180 0.34 -2.78 -14.74
N PHE A 181 0.59 -2.19 -13.57
CA PHE A 181 -0.27 -2.35 -12.38
C PHE A 181 -0.84 -1.01 -11.97
N MET A 182 -1.97 -1.00 -11.27
CA MET A 182 -2.59 0.25 -10.81
C MET A 182 -3.47 0.03 -9.59
N ASP A 183 -3.76 1.12 -8.89
CA ASP A 183 -4.76 1.10 -7.82
C ASP A 183 -6.10 0.56 -8.34
N SER A 184 -6.72 -0.28 -7.52
CA SER A 184 -8.04 -0.85 -7.78
C SER A 184 -8.94 -0.64 -6.58
N VAL A 185 -10.19 -0.34 -6.90
CA VAL A 185 -11.19 0.10 -5.93
C VAL A 185 -12.39 -0.85 -5.91
N GLN A 186 -12.28 -2.05 -6.49
CA GLN A 186 -13.41 -3.00 -6.55
C GLN A 186 -13.39 -3.98 -5.37
N HIS A 187 -14.21 -3.66 -4.38
CA HIS A 187 -14.62 -4.57 -3.31
C HIS A 187 -15.84 -5.36 -3.79
N ASN A 188 -15.65 -6.38 -4.64
CA ASN A 188 -16.71 -7.34 -4.94
C ASN A 188 -16.35 -8.71 -4.36
N ALA A 189 -17.38 -9.44 -3.93
CA ALA A 189 -17.21 -10.75 -3.30
C ALA A 189 -16.62 -11.83 -4.25
N PHE A 190 -16.57 -11.58 -5.55
CA PHE A 190 -16.02 -12.56 -6.49
C PHE A 190 -14.50 -12.41 -6.69
N ILE A 191 -13.95 -11.21 -6.49
CA ILE A 191 -12.55 -10.86 -6.81
C ILE A 191 -11.70 -10.75 -5.55
N ALA A 192 -12.29 -10.30 -4.44
CA ALA A 192 -11.53 -10.12 -3.21
C ALA A 192 -11.15 -11.48 -2.53
N GLY A 193 -11.76 -12.61 -2.91
CA GLY A 193 -11.57 -13.90 -2.19
C GLY A 193 -10.86 -15.01 -2.98
N ARG A 194 -10.68 -14.87 -4.30
CA ARG A 194 -10.27 -15.99 -5.18
C ARG A 194 -8.79 -15.99 -5.62
N GLY A 195 -7.98 -15.04 -5.15
CA GLY A 195 -6.53 -15.03 -5.45
C GLY A 195 -6.18 -14.47 -6.83
N HIS A 196 -6.93 -13.47 -7.32
CA HIS A 196 -6.80 -12.92 -8.67
C HIS A 196 -6.64 -11.41 -8.62
N PHE A 197 -5.78 -10.83 -9.48
CA PHE A 197 -5.85 -9.40 -9.71
C PHE A 197 -7.13 -9.09 -10.45
N HIS A 198 -7.72 -7.97 -10.10
CA HIS A 198 -8.71 -7.37 -10.95
C HIS A 198 -8.03 -6.96 -12.28
N TYR A 199 -8.49 -7.50 -13.41
CA TYR A 199 -7.84 -7.31 -14.72
C TYR A 199 -8.66 -6.40 -15.67
N VAL A 200 -9.91 -6.08 -15.33
CA VAL A 200 -10.73 -5.10 -16.10
C VAL A 200 -10.48 -3.65 -15.66
N ALA A 201 -9.30 -3.40 -15.09
CA ALA A 201 -8.83 -2.06 -14.77
C ALA A 201 -8.42 -1.28 -16.02
N ALA A 202 -8.06 -1.99 -17.09
CA ALA A 202 -7.83 -1.41 -18.41
C ALA A 202 -9.10 -1.47 -19.29
N PRO A 203 -9.24 -0.58 -20.29
CA PRO A 203 -10.39 -0.58 -21.19
C PRO A 203 -10.49 -1.87 -22.01
N SER A 204 -11.65 -2.53 -21.99
CA SER A 204 -11.88 -3.75 -22.76
C SER A 204 -12.01 -3.51 -24.27
N SER A 205 -12.29 -2.27 -24.69
CA SER A 205 -12.26 -1.83 -26.09
C SER A 205 -11.98 -0.33 -26.17
N LYS A 206 -11.56 0.16 -27.36
CA LYS A 206 -11.33 1.60 -27.65
C LYS A 206 -12.58 2.48 -27.49
N THR A 207 -13.76 1.88 -27.26
CA THR A 207 -15.05 2.58 -27.31
C THR A 207 -15.94 2.29 -26.10
N ASP A 208 -15.54 1.38 -25.21
CA ASP A 208 -16.33 1.03 -24.02
C ASP A 208 -15.54 1.29 -22.74
N ALA A 209 -15.26 2.57 -22.51
CA ALA A 209 -14.70 3.06 -21.26
C ALA A 209 -15.62 2.77 -20.05
N SER A 210 -16.89 2.37 -20.26
CA SER A 210 -17.86 2.03 -19.21
C SER A 210 -17.53 0.74 -18.45
N ARG A 211 -16.55 -0.05 -18.94
CA ARG A 211 -16.07 -1.28 -18.27
C ARG A 211 -14.68 -1.14 -17.63
N THR A 212 -13.96 -0.04 -17.89
CA THR A 212 -12.66 0.27 -17.27
C THR A 212 -12.84 0.68 -15.81
N THR A 213 -12.58 -0.22 -14.86
CA THR A 213 -12.87 0.09 -13.44
C THR A 213 -12.00 1.20 -12.86
N ALA A 214 -10.77 1.39 -13.34
CA ALA A 214 -9.91 2.47 -12.84
C ALA A 214 -10.46 3.85 -13.20
N VAL A 215 -11.02 3.99 -14.41
CA VAL A 215 -11.49 5.26 -14.95
C VAL A 215 -12.93 5.55 -14.59
N ASN A 216 -13.83 4.57 -14.66
CA ASN A 216 -15.19 4.79 -14.18
C ASN A 216 -15.20 5.23 -12.72
N LYS A 217 -14.22 4.79 -11.92
CA LYS A 217 -14.13 5.17 -10.51
C LYS A 217 -13.40 6.49 -10.26
N LEU A 218 -12.59 6.98 -11.21
CA LEU A 218 -12.13 8.38 -11.24
C LEU A 218 -13.25 9.33 -11.68
N ARG A 219 -14.19 8.87 -12.51
CA ARG A 219 -15.28 9.68 -13.11
C ARG A 219 -16.59 9.68 -12.29
N LEU A 220 -16.81 8.69 -11.43
CA LEU A 220 -18.00 8.62 -10.58
C LEU A 220 -17.89 9.59 -9.39
N ALA A 221 -18.93 10.39 -9.20
CA ALA A 221 -19.00 11.46 -8.21
C ALA A 221 -18.81 10.96 -6.75
N PRO A 222 -18.33 11.81 -5.82
CA PRO A 222 -18.11 11.48 -4.40
C PRO A 222 -19.36 11.06 -3.60
N SER A 223 -20.53 10.99 -4.22
CA SER A 223 -21.84 10.84 -3.56
C SER A 223 -22.44 9.43 -3.66
N ALA A 224 -21.79 8.46 -4.29
CA ALA A 224 -22.21 7.07 -4.19
C ALA A 224 -21.70 6.47 -2.87
N PRO A 225 -22.56 5.97 -1.97
CA PRO A 225 -22.17 5.47 -0.64
C PRO A 225 -21.18 4.28 -0.66
N ASP A 226 -20.97 3.66 -1.83
CA ASP A 226 -20.10 2.49 -2.03
C ASP A 226 -18.70 2.82 -2.59
N PHE A 227 -18.38 4.08 -2.92
CA PHE A 227 -17.12 4.42 -3.62
C PHE A 227 -16.64 5.82 -3.23
N PRO A 228 -15.50 5.98 -2.52
CA PRO A 228 -14.24 6.28 -3.22
C PRO A 228 -12.95 6.03 -2.38
N TYR A 229 -11.98 5.26 -2.88
CA TYR A 229 -10.62 5.38 -2.36
C TYR A 229 -9.66 5.77 -3.48
N LEU A 230 -9.43 7.08 -3.54
CA LEU A 230 -8.43 7.73 -4.36
C LEU A 230 -7.48 8.45 -3.41
N HIS A 231 -6.19 8.45 -3.72
CA HIS A 231 -5.16 9.12 -2.93
C HIS A 231 -5.43 10.61 -2.79
N GLY A 232 -5.84 11.05 -1.60
CA GLY A 232 -6.29 12.43 -1.38
C GLY A 232 -7.58 12.81 -2.13
N GLY A 233 -8.40 11.82 -2.51
CA GLY A 233 -9.73 12.00 -3.10
C GLY A 233 -9.80 12.16 -4.63
N SER A 234 -8.66 12.21 -5.33
CA SER A 234 -8.65 12.54 -6.77
C SER A 234 -7.50 11.93 -7.58
N ARG A 235 -6.72 11.02 -6.99
CA ARG A 235 -5.55 10.42 -7.63
C ARG A 235 -5.53 8.89 -7.53
N ILE A 236 -5.00 8.24 -8.56
CA ILE A 236 -4.58 6.83 -8.54
C ILE A 236 -3.09 6.74 -8.84
N ASN A 237 -2.44 5.70 -8.35
CA ASN A 237 -1.10 5.32 -8.75
C ASN A 237 -1.16 4.26 -9.86
N ILE A 238 -0.28 4.43 -10.83
CA ILE A 238 -0.06 3.48 -11.92
C ILE A 238 1.43 3.15 -11.93
N ALA A 239 1.75 1.87 -11.85
CA ALA A 239 3.07 1.34 -12.16
C ALA A 239 3.15 1.03 -13.65
N PHE A 240 4.28 1.34 -14.25
CA PHE A 240 4.57 1.06 -15.65
C PHE A 240 5.37 -0.23 -15.80
N ALA A 241 5.46 -0.73 -17.03
CA ALA A 241 6.12 -2.00 -17.32
C ALA A 241 7.65 -1.98 -17.10
N ASP A 242 8.25 -0.80 -16.94
CA ASP A 242 9.64 -0.62 -16.50
C ASP A 242 9.81 -0.51 -14.95
N GLY A 243 8.69 -0.53 -14.21
CA GLY A 243 8.66 -0.54 -12.74
C GLY A 243 8.55 0.83 -12.08
N HIS A 244 8.61 1.95 -12.82
CA HIS A 244 8.36 3.25 -12.21
C HIS A 244 6.87 3.42 -11.87
N VAL A 245 6.56 4.26 -10.89
CA VAL A 245 5.19 4.55 -10.45
C VAL A 245 4.92 6.03 -10.53
N GLU A 246 3.78 6.38 -11.10
CA GLU A 246 3.31 7.74 -11.20
C GLU A 246 1.85 7.87 -10.71
N ALA A 247 1.54 9.03 -10.13
CA ALA A 247 0.19 9.38 -9.71
C ALA A 247 -0.56 10.14 -10.83
N PHE A 248 -1.74 9.65 -11.19
CA PHE A 248 -2.62 10.23 -12.18
C PHE A 248 -3.85 10.85 -11.54
N THR A 249 -4.17 12.08 -11.96
CA THR A 249 -5.49 12.67 -11.76
C THR A 249 -6.42 12.25 -12.89
N GLN A 250 -7.73 12.41 -12.70
CA GLN A 250 -8.71 12.17 -13.76
C GLN A 250 -8.36 12.93 -15.05
N ALA A 251 -8.05 14.23 -14.95
CA ALA A 251 -7.72 15.07 -16.10
C ALA A 251 -6.48 14.60 -16.88
N ARG A 252 -5.53 13.93 -16.21
CA ARG A 252 -4.33 13.36 -16.84
C ARG A 252 -4.58 11.99 -17.45
N LEU A 253 -5.48 11.20 -16.85
CA LEU A 253 -5.77 9.84 -17.31
C LEU A 253 -6.81 9.81 -18.43
N ASP A 254 -7.78 10.71 -18.41
CA ASP A 254 -8.88 10.77 -19.39
C ASP A 254 -8.40 10.78 -20.85
N PRO A 255 -7.36 11.55 -21.24
CA PRO A 255 -6.83 11.52 -22.60
C PRO A 255 -6.14 10.20 -22.98
N LEU A 256 -5.64 9.44 -22.00
CA LEU A 256 -4.87 8.20 -22.22
C LEU A 256 -5.75 6.97 -22.39
N LEU A 257 -7.06 7.11 -22.22
CA LEU A 257 -8.00 5.99 -22.25
C LEU A 257 -8.11 5.33 -23.62
N ASP A 258 -8.06 6.14 -24.66
CA ASP A 258 -8.14 5.69 -26.04
C ASP A 258 -6.73 5.46 -26.63
N GLU A 259 -5.68 5.78 -25.87
CA GLU A 259 -4.29 5.61 -26.29
C GLU A 259 -3.90 4.13 -26.23
N THR A 260 -3.72 3.54 -27.41
CA THR A 260 -3.39 2.11 -27.51
C THR A 260 -2.01 1.80 -26.91
N LEU A 261 -1.03 2.68 -27.12
CA LEU A 261 0.32 2.53 -26.58
C LEU A 261 0.35 2.45 -25.05
N PHE A 262 -0.50 3.25 -24.39
CA PHE A 262 -0.56 3.31 -22.94
C PHE A 262 -1.05 2.00 -22.32
N TRP A 263 -2.01 1.33 -22.97
CA TRP A 263 -2.59 0.09 -22.45
C TRP A 263 -1.97 -1.17 -23.01
N ARG A 264 -1.55 -1.19 -24.28
CA ARG A 264 -1.09 -2.41 -24.98
C ARG A 264 0.40 -2.45 -25.23
N GLY A 265 1.09 -1.31 -25.12
CA GLY A 265 2.52 -1.19 -25.38
C GLY A 265 2.94 -1.26 -26.85
N HIS A 266 2.00 -1.18 -27.79
CA HIS A 266 2.24 -1.09 -29.24
C HIS A 266 1.07 -0.40 -29.96
#